data_AF-A0A9N9ZIN3-F1
#
_entry.id   AF-A0A9N9ZIN3-F1
#
_cell.length_a   1.000
_cell.length_b   1.000
_cell.length_c   1.000
_cell.angle_alpha   90.00
_cell.angle_beta   90.00
_cell.angle_gamma   90.00
#
_symmetry.space_group_name_H-M   'P 1'
#
loop_
_entity.id
_entity.type
_entity.pdbx_description
1 polymer ?
#
loop_
_entity_poly.entity_id
_entity_poly.type
_entity_poly.pdbx_seq_one_letter_code
_entity_poly.pdbx_strand_id
1 'polypeptide(L)' 'MCQDIDAKGFIALEVKVLRTHVEENIRMAGHKNRIDPDLWHPMIMSFQELYGLNPRKIAAFELARVHEEEYRPS' A
#
# COMPACT_ATOMS: atom_id res chain seq x y z
N MET A 1 23.11 14.81 -4.53
CA MET A 1 23.04 15.44 -5.86
C MET A 1 22.94 14.30 -6.87
N CYS A 2 21.76 14.07 -7.44
CA CYS A 2 21.62 13.13 -8.55
C CYS A 2 22.04 13.92 -9.80
N GLN A 3 23.18 13.56 -10.39
CA GLN A 3 23.62 14.17 -11.66
C GLN A 3 22.77 13.59 -12.78
N ASP A 4 22.38 14.46 -13.71
CA ASP A 4 21.46 14.17 -14.81
C ASP A 4 21.88 12.91 -15.57
N ILE A 5 21.01 11.90 -15.54
CA ILE A 5 21.15 10.68 -16.34
C ILE A 5 20.61 11.01 -17.72
N ASP A 6 21.47 11.04 -18.74
CA ASP A 6 21.07 10.99 -20.15
C ASP A 6 20.25 9.70 -20.38
N ALA A 7 18.94 9.79 -20.16
CA ALA A 7 18.05 8.66 -19.97
C ALA A 7 17.70 7.96 -21.30
N LYS A 8 18.62 7.14 -21.81
CA LYS A 8 18.28 5.97 -22.62
C LYS A 8 18.45 4.71 -21.78
N GLY A 9 17.51 4.48 -20.86
CA GLY A 9 17.48 3.28 -20.03
C GLY A 9 16.50 3.36 -18.86
N PHE A 10 16.19 2.21 -18.27
CA PHE A 10 15.42 2.12 -17.02
C PHE A 10 16.34 2.39 -15.82
N ILE A 11 15.84 3.14 -14.83
CA ILE A 11 16.52 3.37 -13.56
C ILE A 11 15.78 2.58 -12.49
N ALA A 12 16.53 1.81 -11.69
CA ALA A 12 16.02 1.18 -10.48
C ALA A 12 16.58 1.92 -9.26
N LEU A 13 15.73 2.16 -8.26
CA LEU A 13 16.11 2.80 -7.00
C LEU A 13 15.80 1.86 -5.85
N GLU A 14 16.81 1.55 -5.04
CA GLU A 14 16.61 0.89 -3.75
C GLU A 14 16.44 1.96 -2.66
N VAL A 15 15.37 1.83 -1.87
CA VAL A 15 15.05 2.78 -0.81
C VAL A 15 14.65 2.04 0.46
N LYS A 16 14.92 2.68 1.61
CA LYS A 16 14.53 2.18 2.94
C LYS A 16 13.39 3.02 3.52
N VAL A 17 12.33 2.36 3.99
CA VAL A 17 11.29 3.02 4.78
C VAL A 17 11.86 3.36 6.17
N LEU A 18 11.95 4.65 6.48
CA LEU A 18 12.49 5.13 7.77
C LEU A 18 11.40 5.35 8.82
N ARG A 19 10.21 5.78 8.39
CA ARG A 19 9.09 6.09 9.29
C ARG A 19 7.76 5.97 8.57
N THR A 20 6.75 5.49 9.30
CA THR A 20 5.37 5.43 8.84
C THR A 20 4.52 6.36 9.70
N HIS A 21 3.69 7.17 9.05
CA HIS A 21 2.71 8.03 9.70
C HIS A 21 1.32 7.55 9.29
N VAL A 22 0.44 7.37 10.27
CA VAL A 22 -0.92 6.85 10.05
C VAL A 22 -1.86 7.76 10.80
N GLU A 23 -2.94 8.19 10.13
CA GLU A 23 -4.04 8.87 10.79
C GLU A 23 -4.83 7.86 11.65
N GLU A 24 -5.14 8.21 12.90
CA GLU A 24 -5.69 7.23 13.85
C GLU A 24 -7.12 6.80 13.48
N ASN A 25 -7.89 7.66 12.83
CA ASN A 25 -9.27 7.37 12.40
C ASN A 25 -9.35 6.29 11.31
N ILE A 26 -8.29 6.04 10.52
CA ILE A 26 -8.26 5.01 9.48
C ILE A 26 -7.60 3.72 9.97
N ARG A 27 -7.15 3.65 11.24
CA ARG A 27 -6.58 2.43 11.79
C ARG A 27 -7.69 1.43 12.09
N MET A 28 -7.48 0.19 11.68
CA MET A 28 -8.43 -0.88 11.96
C MET A 28 -8.44 -1.22 13.46
N ALA A 29 -9.61 -1.18 14.08
CA ALA A 29 -9.75 -1.44 15.51
C ALA A 29 -9.20 -2.83 15.89
N GLY A 30 -8.48 -2.89 17.02
CA GLY A 30 -7.86 -4.14 17.52
C GLY A 30 -6.54 -4.52 16.84
N HIS A 31 -6.10 -3.79 15.80
CA HIS A 31 -4.86 -4.07 15.09
C HIS A 31 -3.91 -2.88 15.08
N LYS A 32 -2.67 -3.10 15.55
CA LYS A 32 -1.68 -2.02 15.69
C LYS A 32 -1.08 -1.55 14.36
N ASN A 33 -1.15 -2.41 13.34
CA ASN A 33 -0.44 -2.26 12.06
C ASN A 33 -1.35 -2.49 10.85
N ARG A 34 -2.68 -2.29 10.97
CA ARG A 34 -3.62 -2.46 9.86
C ARG A 34 -4.42 -1.19 9.61
N ILE A 35 -4.57 -0.85 8.34
CA ILE A 35 -5.41 0.23 7.87
C ILE A 35 -6.76 -0.35 7.49
N ASP A 36 -7.83 0.29 7.92
CA ASP A 36 -9.17 -0.05 7.46
C ASP A 36 -9.35 0.50 6.03
N PRO A 37 -9.44 -0.37 5.01
CA PRO A 37 -9.57 0.07 3.62
C PRO A 37 -10.88 0.82 3.37
N ASP A 38 -11.93 0.55 4.17
CA ASP A 38 -13.23 1.20 4.04
C ASP A 38 -13.21 2.62 4.65
N LEU A 39 -12.23 2.94 5.49
CA LEU A 39 -12.00 4.31 6.00
C LEU A 39 -10.98 5.06 5.13
N TRP A 40 -9.95 4.36 4.65
CA TRP A 40 -8.84 4.95 3.91
C TRP A 40 -9.14 5.28 2.43
N HIS A 41 -9.97 4.48 1.75
CA HIS A 41 -10.33 4.67 0.33
C HIS A 41 -9.11 4.93 -0.59
N PRO A 42 -8.13 4.00 -0.65
CA PRO A 42 -6.92 4.26 -1.40
C PRO A 42 -7.20 4.37 -2.91
N MET A 43 -6.53 5.32 -3.54
CA MET A 43 -6.45 5.38 -4.99
C MET A 43 -5.31 4.48 -5.47
N ILE A 44 -5.60 3.59 -6.41
CA ILE A 44 -4.59 2.73 -7.02
C ILE A 44 -4.44 3.14 -8.49
N MET A 45 -3.19 3.31 -8.91
CA MET A 45 -2.87 3.50 -10.31
C MET A 45 -2.61 2.13 -10.96
N SER A 46 -3.40 1.78 -11.97
CA SER A 46 -3.24 0.57 -12.77
C SER A 46 -3.12 0.99 -14.22
N PHE A 47 -2.00 0.67 -14.88
CA PHE A 47 -1.74 1.00 -16.30
C PHE A 47 -2.10 2.44 -16.71
N GLN A 48 -1.67 3.43 -15.91
CA GLN A 48 -1.92 4.88 -16.09
C GLN A 48 -3.35 5.34 -15.81
N GLU A 49 -4.25 4.45 -15.43
CA GLU A 49 -5.60 4.80 -15.03
C GLU A 49 -5.69 4.87 -13.50
N LEU A 50 -6.37 5.91 -13.01
CA LEU A 50 -6.57 6.13 -11.58
C LEU A 50 -7.91 5.53 -11.16
N TYR A 51 -7.85 4.49 -10.34
CA TYR A 51 -9.03 3.85 -9.79
C TYR A 51 -9.21 4.27 -8.34
N GLY A 52 -10.31 4.96 -8.06
CA GLY A 52 -10.81 5.09 -6.69
C GLY A 52 -11.56 3.80 -6.34
N LEU A 53 -11.14 3.13 -5.26
CA LEU A 53 -11.93 2.01 -4.75
C LEU A 53 -13.23 2.55 -4.16
N ASN A 54 -14.36 2.12 -4.72
CA ASN A 54 -15.69 2.42 -4.19
C ASN A 54 -15.74 1.99 -2.70
N PRO A 55 -16.50 2.65 -1.80
CA PRO A 55 -16.53 2.35 -0.35
C PRO A 55 -16.99 0.94 0.03
N ARG A 56 -17.35 0.11 -0.96
CA ARG A 56 -17.81 -1.26 -0.77
C ARG A 56 -16.79 -2.24 -1.30
N LYS A 57 -16.36 -3.16 -0.43
CA LYS A 57 -15.68 -4.40 -0.81
C LYS A 57 -16.46 -5.11 -1.92
N ILE A 58 -15.83 -5.26 -3.08
CA ILE A 58 -16.45 -5.81 -4.29
C ILE A 58 -16.49 -7.35 -4.23
N ALA A 59 -15.55 -7.98 -3.51
CA ALA A 59 -15.52 -9.42 -3.24
C ALA A 59 -14.58 -9.72 -2.06
N ALA A 60 -14.71 -10.92 -1.47
CA ALA A 60 -13.70 -11.44 -0.54
C ALA A 60 -12.46 -11.91 -1.33
N PHE A 61 -11.27 -11.52 -0.88
CA PHE A 61 -10.00 -11.95 -1.49
C PHE A 61 -9.46 -13.20 -0.79
N GLU A 62 -8.94 -14.15 -1.57
CA GLU A 62 -8.32 -15.39 -1.04
C GLU A 62 -7.16 -15.10 -0.08
N LEU A 63 -6.35 -14.07 -0.36
CA LEU A 63 -5.26 -13.64 0.52
C LEU A 63 -5.73 -13.09 1.88
N ALA A 64 -7.00 -12.66 1.99
CA ALA A 64 -7.55 -12.19 3.27
C ALA A 64 -7.87 -13.35 4.24
N ARG A 65 -7.76 -14.61 3.79
CA ARG A 65 -8.00 -15.80 4.63
C ARG A 65 -6.79 -16.19 5.49
N VAL A 66 -5.59 -15.78 5.08
CA VAL A 66 -4.35 -16.04 5.83
C VAL A 66 -4.08 -14.83 6.72
N HIS A 67 -3.68 -15.05 7.98
CA HIS A 67 -3.34 -13.93 8.84
C HIS A 67 -2.06 -13.26 8.32
N GLU A 68 -2.08 -11.92 8.21
CA GLU A 68 -0.94 -11.14 7.72
C GLU A 68 0.36 -11.47 8.47
N GLU A 69 0.25 -11.80 9.75
CA GLU A 69 1.37 -12.18 10.62
C GLU A 69 2.09 -13.46 10.14
N GLU A 70 1.41 -14.35 9.41
CA GLU A 70 1.98 -15.58 8.86
C GLU A 70 2.91 -15.31 7.65
N TYR A 71 2.78 -14.15 6.99
CA TYR A 71 3.68 -13.74 5.90
C TYR A 71 4.96 -13.06 6.39
N ARG A 72 5.05 -12.69 7.68
CA ARG A 72 6.22 -12.00 8.21
C ARG A 72 7.39 -13.00 8.29
N PRO A 73 8.53 -12.74 7.63
CA PRO A 73 9.74 -13.53 7.83
C PRO A 73 10.11 -13.50 9.32
N SER A 74 10.31 -14.68 9.91
CA SER A 74 10.80 -14.88 11.29
C SER A 74 12.22 -14.37 11.49
#